data_AF-A0AAW5KP72-F1
#
_entry.id   AF-A0AAW5KP72-F1
#
_cell.length_a   1.000
_cell.length_b   1.000
_cell.length_c   1.000
_cell.angle_alpha   90.00
_cell.angle_beta   90.00
_cell.angle_gamma   90.00
#
_symmetry.space_group_name_H-M   'P 1'
#
loop_
_entity.id
_entity.type
_entity.pdbx_description
1 polymer ?
#
loop_
_entity_poly.entity_id
_entity_poly.type
_entity_poly.pdbx_seq_one_letter_code
_entity_poly.pdbx_strand_id
1 'polypeptide(L)' 'MDFFELMHVIYEHLYKIFAFRLQLGSYNFTIGSVIFGLFVISCSVALLQYLFGD' A
#
# COMPACT_ATOMS: atom_id res chain seq x y z
N MET A 1 0.31 -13.00 -13.60
CA MET A 1 -0.41 -12.19 -12.61
C MET A 1 -0.13 -10.75 -12.98
N ASP A 2 -1.16 -9.98 -13.26
CA ASP A 2 -1.00 -8.60 -13.71
C ASP A 2 -0.34 -7.76 -12.61
N PHE A 3 0.52 -6.79 -12.96
CA PHE A 3 1.20 -5.95 -11.95
C PHE A 3 0.19 -5.27 -11.02
N PHE A 4 -0.93 -4.82 -11.59
CA PHE A 4 -2.04 -4.25 -10.85
C PHE A 4 -2.72 -5.24 -9.90
N GLU A 5 -2.88 -6.49 -10.34
CA GLU A 5 -3.51 -7.54 -9.55
C GLU A 5 -2.64 -7.91 -8.33
N LEU A 6 -1.32 -7.99 -8.53
CA LEU A 6 -0.36 -8.19 -7.45
C LEU A 6 -0.40 -7.03 -6.44
N MET A 7 -0.40 -5.77 -6.91
CA MET A 7 -0.46 -4.59 -6.04
C MET A 7 -1.77 -4.50 -5.27
N HIS A 8 -2.90 -4.89 -5.88
CA HIS A 8 -4.19 -4.96 -5.22
C HIS A 8 -4.19 -5.98 -4.06
N VAL A 9 -3.65 -7.19 -4.29
CA VAL A 9 -3.54 -8.23 -3.26
C VAL A 9 -2.63 -7.77 -2.11
N ILE A 10 -1.49 -7.15 -2.41
CA ILE A 10 -0.58 -6.61 -1.39
C ILE A 10 -1.27 -5.52 -0.56
N TYR A 11 -2.01 -4.62 -1.20
CA TYR A 11 -2.76 -3.56 -0.52
C TYR A 11 -3.80 -4.14 0.44
N GLU A 12 -4.59 -5.11 0.00
CA GLU A 12 -5.60 -5.77 0.83
C GLU A 12 -4.98 -6.43 2.08
N HIS A 13 -3.84 -7.10 1.91
CA HIS A 13 -3.15 -7.75 3.02
C HIS A 13 -2.56 -6.72 4.00
N LEU A 14 -1.94 -5.65 3.49
CA LEU A 14 -1.46 -4.54 4.33
C LEU A 14 -2.62 -3.92 5.12
N TYR A 15 -3.80 -3.79 4.51
CA TYR A 15 -4.97 -3.20 5.15
C TYR A 15 -5.49 -4.06 6.29
N LYS A 16 -5.63 -5.36 6.06
CA LYS A 16 -6.06 -6.33 7.08
C LYS A 16 -5.08 -6.36 8.26
N ILE A 17 -3.77 -6.39 8.00
CA ILE A 17 -2.74 -6.37 9.05
C ILE A 17 -2.81 -5.06 9.84
N PHE A 18 -2.97 -3.94 9.15
CA PHE A 18 -3.00 -2.63 9.79
C PHE A 18 -4.25 -2.44 10.66
N ALA A 19 -5.43 -2.80 10.14
CA ALA A 19 -6.68 -2.75 10.90
C ALA A 19 -6.59 -3.62 12.17
N PHE A 20 -6.03 -4.82 12.06
CA PHE A 20 -5.81 -5.72 13.19
C PHE A 20 -4.84 -5.13 14.23
N ARG A 21 -3.70 -4.57 13.77
CA ARG A 21 -2.73 -3.90 14.63
C ARG A 21 -3.31 -2.69 15.36
N LEU A 22 -4.20 -1.94 14.70
CA LEU A 22 -4.86 -0.77 15.27
C LEU A 22 -5.86 -1.18 16.36
N GLN A 23 -6.64 -2.24 16.13
CA GLN A 23 -7.57 -2.80 17.11
C GLN A 23 -6.85 -3.33 18.36
N LEU A 24 -5.64 -3.88 18.20
CA LEU A 24 -4.82 -4.34 19.33
C LEU A 24 -4.20 -3.20 20.15
N GLY A 25 -4.37 -1.93 19.75
CA GLY A 25 -3.78 -0.77 20.44
C GLY A 25 -2.24 -0.73 20.40
N SER A 26 -1.62 -1.69 19.71
CA SER A 26 -0.17 -1.91 19.71
C SER A 26 0.55 -1.10 18.64
N TYR A 27 -0.18 -0.31 17.84
CA TYR A 27 0.37 0.38 16.68
C TYR A 27 -0.21 1.77 16.50
N ASN A 28 0.67 2.75 16.28
CA ASN A 28 0.30 4.15 16.17
C ASN A 28 -0.31 4.44 14.79
N PHE A 29 -1.53 5.01 14.76
CA PHE A 29 -2.27 5.32 13.52
C PHE A 29 -1.43 6.12 12.52
N THR A 30 -0.60 7.05 13.02
CA THR A 30 0.32 7.87 12.24
C THR A 30 1.31 7.03 11.42
N ILE A 31 1.85 5.94 11.98
CA ILE A 31 2.86 5.14 11.28
C ILE A 31 2.22 4.37 10.12
N GLY A 32 1.01 3.85 10.30
CA GLY A 32 0.35 3.14 9.20
C GLY A 32 -0.15 4.04 8.10
N SER A 33 -0.69 5.21 8.44
CA SER A 33 -1.07 6.18 7.41
C SER A 33 0.14 6.60 6.56
N VAL A 34 1.33 6.71 7.15
CA VAL A 34 2.58 6.92 6.41
C VAL A 34 2.93 5.73 5.51
N ILE A 35 2.86 4.49 6.01
CA ILE A 35 3.14 3.29 5.21
C ILE A 35 2.18 3.16 4.03
N PHE A 36 0.88 3.39 4.27
CA PHE A 36 -0.16 3.39 3.23
C PHE A 36 0.08 4.48 2.20
N GLY A 37 0.39 5.70 2.65
CA GLY A 37 0.71 6.82 1.76
C GLY A 37 1.91 6.51 0.86
N LEU A 38 3.00 5.99 1.44
CA LEU A 38 4.20 5.60 0.68
C LEU A 38 3.91 4.50 -0.34
N PHE A 39 3.10 3.49 0.02
CA PHE A 39 2.71 2.43 -0.89
C PHE A 39 1.93 2.97 -2.10
N VAL A 40 0.95 3.84 -1.87
CA VAL A 40 0.15 4.46 -2.94
C VAL A 40 0.99 5.36 -3.85
N ILE A 41 1.91 6.15 -3.27
CA ILE A 41 2.85 6.97 -4.04
C ILE A 41 3.74 6.09 -4.91
N SER A 42 4.26 4.99 -4.35
CA SER A 42 5.13 4.04 -5.06
C SER A 42 4.40 3.39 -6.24
N CYS A 43 3.15 2.96 -6.05
CA CYS A 43 2.31 2.43 -7.13
C CYS A 43 2.03 3.49 -8.20
N SER A 44 1.78 4.73 -7.80
CA SER A 44 1.53 5.85 -8.73
C SER A 44 2.76 6.18 -9.58
N VAL A 45 3.95 6.19 -8.97
CA VAL A 45 5.22 6.42 -9.68
C VAL A 45 5.51 5.27 -10.64
N ALA A 46 5.35 4.01 -10.20
CA ALA A 46 5.52 2.85 -11.06
C ALA A 46 4.54 2.87 -12.25
N LEU A 47 3.30 3.31 -12.03
CA LEU A 47 2.31 3.49 -13.09
C LEU A 47 2.70 4.60 -14.07
N LEU A 48 3.16 5.74 -13.56
CA LEU A 48 3.67 6.85 -14.38
C LEU A 48 4.86 6.41 -15.24
N GLN A 49 5.80 5.64 -14.67
CA GLN A 49 6.91 5.05 -15.42
C GLN A 49 6.43 4.04 -16.46
N TYR A 50 5.41 3.24 -16.17
CA TYR A 50 4.82 2.34 -17.15
C TYR A 50 4.11 3.08 -18.29
N LEU A 51 3.46 4.22 -18.01
CA LEU A 51 2.70 4.97 -19.00
C LEU A 51 3.54 5.93 -19.86
N PHE A 52 4.58 6.52 -19.28
CA PHE A 52 5.38 7.58 -19.90
C PHE A 52 6.88 7.25 -20.00
N GLY A 53 7.31 6.14 -19.42
CA GLY A 53 8.66 5.61 -19.58
C GLY A 53 8.72 4.73 -20.82
N ASP A 54 9.10 5.34 -21.93
CA ASP A 54 9.84 4.69 -23.02
C ASP A 54 11.24 4.28 -22.49
#